data_AF-A0A0C2ZJG3-F1
#
_entry.id   AF-A0A0C2ZJG3-F1
#
_cell.length_a   1.000
_cell.length_b   1.000
_cell.length_c   1.000
_cell.angle_alpha   90.00
_cell.angle_beta   90.00
_cell.angle_gamma   90.00
#
_symmetry.space_group_name_H-M   'P 1'
#
loop_
_entity.id
_entity.type
_entity.pdbx_description
1 polymer ?
#
loop_
_entity_poly.entity_id
_entity_poly.type
_entity_poly.pdbx_seq_one_letter_code
_entity_poly.pdbx_strand_id
1 'polypeptide(L)'
;MAHIQKELEKESEITTVAKTPSSPRFEIVDTTIRGDPLGAFQRINDILDLISDIEHELPPMRISFSHHDNPNMLSDWRIKPWHWRLRELGRQENFPPIYKTGWIEACHLTSLARQNPPLLPPPSLHTELSFAQLLNTSSPKSFISTHRATMDPCMHLVLLVTHGQFLSHDKGPYPHSSLMPQFSLCKTLLHHDVRPPVPYGWVSDLDSEAKWDLPWEKKVDERLNCRGSTTGLFASPGKAWRHAHRSRLVSLTNAIEGNLTILSDCGFENYSRIAPWVHYVPIQISYADLYDALAFFRTHGDLAESIATQGKEWSRNFWKKEDMAAYLYR
;
A
#
# COMPACT_ATOMS: atom_id res chain seq x y z
N MET A 1 -23.14 4.57 14.49
CA MET A 1 -21.67 4.59 14.65
C MET A 1 -21.25 3.66 15.78
N ALA A 2 -21.46 3.98 17.06
CA ALA A 2 -20.94 3.18 18.19
C ALA A 2 -21.41 1.70 18.23
N HIS A 3 -22.65 1.41 17.85
CA HIS A 3 -23.15 0.01 17.81
C HIS A 3 -22.51 -0.80 16.68
N ILE A 4 -22.37 -0.21 15.49
CA ILE A 4 -21.74 -0.83 14.32
C ILE A 4 -20.26 -1.10 14.59
N GLN A 5 -19.58 -0.14 15.23
CA GLN A 5 -18.18 -0.29 15.64
C GLN A 5 -18.01 -1.49 16.60
N LYS A 6 -18.87 -1.63 17.61
CA LYS A 6 -18.84 -2.78 18.54
C LYS A 6 -19.11 -4.13 17.87
N GLU A 7 -19.93 -4.20 16.83
CA GLU A 7 -20.18 -5.45 16.12
C GLU A 7 -19.00 -5.83 15.21
N LEU A 8 -18.38 -4.85 14.55
CA LEU A 8 -17.20 -5.08 13.70
C LEU A 8 -15.92 -5.31 14.51
N GLU A 9 -15.80 -4.79 15.72
CA GLU A 9 -14.69 -5.11 16.63
C GLU A 9 -14.69 -6.56 17.12
N LYS A 10 -15.82 -7.28 16.94
CA LYS A 10 -15.88 -8.73 17.14
C LYS A 10 -15.33 -9.52 15.95
N GLU A 11 -14.99 -8.86 14.83
CA GLU A 11 -14.24 -9.49 13.75
C GLU A 11 -12.90 -10.01 14.29
N SER A 12 -12.41 -11.11 13.74
CA SER A 12 -11.13 -11.67 14.16
C SER A 12 -9.98 -10.74 13.80
N GLU A 13 -9.01 -10.58 14.71
CA GLU A 13 -7.71 -9.91 14.46
C GLU A 13 -7.75 -8.38 14.49
N ILE A 14 -8.53 -7.85 15.45
CA ILE A 14 -8.60 -6.43 15.79
C ILE A 14 -8.22 -6.23 17.27
N THR A 15 -7.38 -5.25 17.55
CA THR A 15 -7.21 -4.73 18.93
C THR A 15 -7.86 -3.36 19.01
N THR A 16 -8.67 -3.15 20.04
CA THR A 16 -9.24 -1.85 20.30
C THR A 16 -8.60 -1.19 21.49
N VAL A 17 -8.18 0.06 21.27
CA VAL A 17 -7.59 0.94 22.26
C VAL A 17 -8.59 2.06 22.56
N ALA A 18 -8.73 2.45 23.82
CA ALA A 18 -9.61 3.54 24.19
C ALA A 18 -8.98 4.44 25.25
N LYS A 19 -9.26 5.74 25.12
CA LYS A 19 -9.07 6.73 26.16
C LYS A 19 -10.43 7.04 26.78
N THR A 20 -10.55 6.85 28.08
CA THR A 20 -11.80 7.12 28.83
C THR A 20 -11.71 8.46 29.55
N PRO A 21 -12.84 9.06 29.99
CA PRO A 21 -12.79 10.28 30.80
C PRO A 21 -12.02 10.11 32.13
N SER A 22 -11.88 8.88 32.62
CA SER A 22 -11.22 8.55 33.89
C SER A 22 -9.73 8.19 33.74
N SER A 23 -9.25 7.86 32.54
CA SER A 23 -7.83 7.55 32.29
C SER A 23 -7.23 8.57 31.33
N PRO A 24 -6.12 9.24 31.69
CA PRO A 24 -5.47 10.19 30.80
C PRO A 24 -4.74 9.52 29.64
N ARG A 25 -4.61 8.18 29.65
CA ARG A 25 -3.85 7.40 28.67
C ARG A 25 -4.73 6.50 27.82
N PHE A 26 -4.19 6.09 26.68
CA PHE A 26 -4.76 5.04 25.85
C PHE A 26 -4.48 3.66 26.43
N GLU A 27 -5.54 2.87 26.60
CA GLU A 27 -5.46 1.51 27.13
C GLU A 27 -6.09 0.52 26.15
N ILE A 28 -5.51 -0.67 26.02
CA ILE A 28 -6.13 -1.77 25.28
C ILE A 28 -7.35 -2.24 26.08
N VAL A 29 -8.53 -2.10 25.48
CA VAL A 29 -9.81 -2.41 26.13
C VAL A 29 -10.48 -3.66 25.56
N ASP A 30 -10.09 -4.07 24.36
CA ASP A 30 -10.62 -5.27 23.72
C ASP A 30 -9.61 -5.83 22.71
N THR A 31 -9.59 -7.14 22.53
CA THR A 31 -8.75 -7.77 21.52
C THR A 31 -9.35 -9.08 21.04
N THR A 32 -9.41 -9.25 19.72
CA THR A 32 -9.77 -10.49 19.07
C THR A 32 -8.52 -11.03 18.37
N ILE A 33 -7.95 -12.15 18.83
CA ILE A 33 -6.67 -12.65 18.29
C ILE A 33 -6.81 -14.12 17.88
N ARG A 34 -6.28 -14.45 16.69
CA ARG A 34 -6.06 -15.82 16.22
C ARG A 34 -4.57 -16.04 15.92
N GLY A 35 -3.71 -16.06 16.94
CA GLY A 35 -2.27 -16.24 16.75
C GLY A 35 -1.40 -15.68 17.88
N ASP A 36 -0.12 -15.46 17.59
CA ASP A 36 0.84 -14.86 18.55
C ASP A 36 0.56 -13.35 18.73
N PRO A 37 0.11 -12.93 19.92
CA PRO A 37 -0.31 -11.55 20.17
C PRO A 37 0.86 -10.57 20.28
N LEU A 38 2.09 -11.04 20.52
CA LEU A 38 3.21 -10.20 20.93
C LEU A 38 3.62 -9.19 19.85
N GLY A 39 3.73 -9.65 18.60
CA GLY A 39 4.13 -8.77 17.49
C GLY A 39 3.09 -7.70 17.16
N ALA A 40 1.81 -8.02 17.26
CA ALA A 40 0.72 -7.06 17.02
C ALA A 40 0.67 -5.99 18.12
N PHE A 41 0.80 -6.39 19.39
CA PHE A 41 0.83 -5.45 20.50
C PHE A 41 2.06 -4.55 20.48
N GLN A 42 3.24 -5.07 20.11
CA GLN A 42 4.43 -4.23 19.97
C GLN A 42 4.19 -3.11 18.95
N ARG A 43 3.67 -3.44 17.75
CA ARG A 43 3.39 -2.44 16.72
C ARG A 43 2.39 -1.38 17.18
N ILE A 44 1.34 -1.79 17.88
CA ILE A 44 0.33 -0.85 18.40
C ILE A 44 0.96 0.05 19.46
N ASN A 45 1.73 -0.51 20.38
CA ASN A 45 2.42 0.26 21.42
C ASN A 45 3.44 1.24 20.82
N ASP A 46 4.19 0.84 19.80
CA ASP A 46 5.13 1.74 19.10
C ASP A 46 4.40 2.93 18.46
N ILE A 47 3.18 2.71 17.91
CA ILE A 47 2.35 3.79 17.36
C ILE A 47 1.83 4.69 18.48
N LEU A 48 1.35 4.13 19.59
CA LEU A 48 0.86 4.91 20.74
C LEU A 48 1.99 5.71 21.41
N ASP A 49 3.21 5.17 21.44
CA ASP A 49 4.39 5.84 22.00
C ASP A 49 4.67 7.19 21.30
N LEU A 50 4.37 7.29 20.00
CA LEU A 50 4.53 8.54 19.24
C LEU A 50 3.72 9.71 19.80
N ILE A 51 2.61 9.43 20.49
CA ILE A 51 1.73 10.46 21.07
C ILE A 51 1.69 10.41 22.59
N SER A 52 2.54 9.60 23.24
CA SER A 52 2.55 9.43 24.70
C SER A 52 2.71 10.75 25.47
N ASP A 53 3.47 11.71 24.93
CA ASP A 53 3.67 13.02 25.55
C ASP A 53 2.44 13.94 25.45
N ILE A 54 1.57 13.74 24.46
CA ILE A 54 0.43 14.62 24.13
C ILE A 54 -0.93 13.92 24.26
N GLU A 55 -0.96 12.63 24.60
CA GLU A 55 -2.18 11.84 24.65
C GLU A 55 -3.19 12.41 25.66
N HIS A 56 -2.71 13.10 26.69
CA HIS A 56 -3.52 13.76 27.71
C HIS A 56 -4.41 14.87 27.14
N GLU A 57 -4.00 15.55 26.06
CA GLU A 57 -4.79 16.61 25.39
C GLU A 57 -5.92 16.06 24.50
N LEU A 58 -5.82 14.80 24.08
CA LEU A 58 -6.80 14.19 23.17
C LEU A 58 -8.15 13.96 23.88
N PRO A 59 -9.29 14.13 23.21
CA PRO A 59 -10.58 13.79 23.83
C PRO A 59 -10.70 12.28 24.06
N PRO A 60 -11.60 11.83 24.95
CA PRO A 60 -11.95 10.42 25.06
C PRO A 60 -12.37 9.86 23.70
N MET A 61 -11.71 8.81 23.24
CA MET A 61 -11.93 8.21 21.93
C MET A 61 -11.58 6.73 21.93
N ARG A 62 -12.07 6.00 20.91
CA ARG A 62 -11.86 4.56 20.72
C ARG A 62 -11.33 4.31 19.32
N ILE A 63 -10.21 3.60 19.23
CA ILE A 63 -9.44 3.36 18.00
C ILE A 63 -9.25 1.86 17.82
N SER A 64 -9.70 1.34 16.68
CA SER A 64 -9.58 -0.08 16.33
C SER A 64 -8.38 -0.27 15.40
N PHE A 65 -7.43 -1.11 15.79
CA PHE A 65 -6.22 -1.45 15.03
C PHE A 65 -6.35 -2.85 14.42
N SER A 66 -6.10 -2.98 13.13
CA SER A 66 -5.92 -4.27 12.48
C SER A 66 -4.56 -4.86 12.82
N HIS A 67 -4.50 -6.17 13.05
CA HIS A 67 -3.22 -6.88 13.23
C HIS A 67 -2.49 -7.16 11.92
N HIS A 68 -3.19 -7.06 10.79
CA HIS A 68 -2.65 -7.41 9.49
C HIS A 68 -1.74 -6.33 8.92
N ASP A 69 -0.73 -6.77 8.18
CA ASP A 69 0.13 -5.87 7.40
C ASP A 69 -0.62 -5.29 6.19
N ASN A 70 -1.67 -5.97 5.74
CA ASN A 70 -2.48 -5.64 4.57
C ASN A 70 -3.73 -4.80 4.98
N PRO A 71 -4.33 -4.03 4.05
CA PRO A 71 -5.59 -3.35 4.36
C PRO A 71 -6.74 -4.33 4.53
N ASN A 72 -7.73 -3.92 5.33
CA ASN A 72 -8.91 -4.73 5.61
C ASN A 72 -10.22 -4.07 5.16
N MET A 73 -10.32 -2.75 5.25
CA MET A 73 -11.59 -2.02 5.10
C MET A 73 -11.99 -1.81 3.63
N LEU A 74 -12.22 -2.90 2.89
CA LEU A 74 -12.81 -2.89 1.55
C LEU A 74 -14.30 -2.54 1.65
N SER A 75 -14.80 -1.58 0.87
CA SER A 75 -16.24 -1.29 0.85
C SER A 75 -16.79 -1.25 -0.57
N ASP A 76 -18.08 -1.56 -0.73
CA ASP A 76 -18.78 -1.38 -2.00
C ASP A 76 -18.80 0.10 -2.38
N TRP A 77 -18.67 0.39 -3.68
CA TRP A 77 -18.56 1.75 -4.22
C TRP A 77 -19.69 2.69 -3.77
N ARG A 78 -20.86 2.15 -3.42
CA ARG A 78 -22.02 2.89 -2.94
C ARG A 78 -21.84 3.37 -1.49
N ILE A 79 -21.14 2.61 -0.66
CA ILE A 79 -21.14 2.81 0.79
C ILE A 79 -20.64 4.21 1.18
N LYS A 80 -19.58 4.70 0.54
CA LYS A 80 -19.00 6.01 0.84
C LYS A 80 -19.92 7.19 0.43
N PRO A 81 -20.44 7.27 -0.81
CA PRO A 81 -21.52 8.20 -1.17
C PRO A 81 -22.73 8.17 -0.25
N TRP A 82 -23.17 6.96 0.14
CA TRP A 82 -24.29 6.80 1.05
C TRP A 82 -24.01 7.38 2.44
N HIS A 83 -22.81 7.16 3.00
CA HIS A 83 -22.42 7.77 4.27
C HIS A 83 -22.48 9.30 4.24
N TRP A 84 -21.99 9.93 3.16
CA TRP A 84 -22.06 11.39 3.02
C TRP A 84 -23.50 11.89 2.99
N ARG A 85 -24.37 11.22 2.22
CA ARG A 85 -25.78 11.57 2.15
C ARG A 85 -26.50 11.43 3.50
N LEU A 86 -26.25 10.35 4.24
CA LEU A 86 -26.85 10.15 5.57
C LEU A 86 -26.40 11.21 6.57
N ARG A 87 -25.12 11.63 6.50
CA ARG A 87 -24.58 12.72 7.32
C ARG A 87 -25.28 14.05 7.02
N GLU A 88 -25.50 14.39 5.75
CA GLU A 88 -26.19 15.61 5.34
C GLU A 88 -27.66 15.62 5.78
N LEU A 89 -28.33 14.47 5.70
CA LEU A 89 -29.74 14.34 6.08
C LEU A 89 -29.96 14.20 7.59
N GLY A 90 -28.91 13.97 8.38
CA GLY A 90 -29.00 13.71 9.82
C GLY A 90 -29.78 12.44 10.16
N ARG A 91 -29.83 11.45 9.24
CA ARG A 91 -30.60 10.20 9.41
C ARG A 91 -29.67 9.01 9.59
N GLN A 92 -30.11 8.04 10.40
CA GLN A 92 -29.58 6.68 10.37
C GLN A 92 -30.54 5.81 9.55
N GLU A 93 -30.09 5.38 8.38
CA GLU A 93 -30.79 4.40 7.56
C GLU A 93 -29.88 3.19 7.35
N ASN A 94 -30.48 2.04 7.04
CA ASN A 94 -29.74 0.82 6.76
C ASN A 94 -28.96 0.96 5.45
N PHE A 95 -27.71 0.52 5.45
CA PHE A 95 -26.91 0.47 4.24
C PHE A 95 -27.49 -0.49 3.20
N PRO A 96 -27.31 -0.20 1.91
CA PRO A 96 -27.76 -1.10 0.86
C PRO A 96 -27.10 -2.48 1.05
N PRO A 97 -27.88 -3.56 0.90
CA PRO A 97 -27.33 -4.91 1.04
C PRO A 97 -26.28 -5.19 -0.04
N ILE A 98 -25.27 -5.96 0.35
CA ILE A 98 -24.17 -6.41 -0.50
C ILE A 98 -24.39 -7.88 -0.82
N TYR A 99 -24.56 -8.18 -2.11
CA TYR A 99 -24.84 -9.54 -2.59
C TYR A 99 -23.70 -10.13 -3.42
N LYS A 100 -22.72 -9.30 -3.78
CA LYS A 100 -21.60 -9.66 -4.66
C LYS A 100 -20.29 -9.52 -3.89
N THR A 101 -19.35 -10.37 -4.26
CA THR A 101 -18.00 -10.40 -3.69
C THR A 101 -16.98 -9.95 -4.73
N GLY A 102 -15.85 -9.45 -4.25
CA GLY A 102 -14.68 -9.19 -5.07
C GLY A 102 -14.26 -7.73 -5.13
N TRP A 103 -13.01 -7.53 -5.52
CA TRP A 103 -12.35 -6.22 -5.58
C TRP A 103 -13.11 -5.22 -6.45
N ILE A 104 -13.71 -5.70 -7.55
CA ILE A 104 -14.43 -4.85 -8.50
C ILE A 104 -15.67 -4.20 -7.88
N GLU A 105 -16.24 -4.75 -6.80
CA GLU A 105 -17.43 -4.15 -6.18
C GLU A 105 -17.13 -2.82 -5.46
N ALA A 106 -15.85 -2.55 -5.16
CA ALA A 106 -15.41 -1.23 -4.69
C ALA A 106 -15.33 -0.18 -5.82
N CYS A 107 -15.45 -0.61 -7.07
CA CYS A 107 -15.36 0.27 -8.24
C CYS A 107 -16.74 0.72 -8.72
N HIS A 108 -16.81 1.99 -9.16
CA HIS A 108 -18.01 2.57 -9.77
C HIS A 108 -18.45 1.76 -10.99
N LEU A 109 -19.77 1.68 -11.24
CA LEU A 109 -20.36 0.87 -12.33
C LEU A 109 -19.80 1.18 -13.72
N THR A 110 -19.37 2.43 -13.95
CA THR A 110 -18.80 2.90 -15.22
C THR A 110 -17.28 2.70 -15.31
N SER A 111 -16.62 2.17 -14.27
CA SER A 111 -15.18 1.91 -14.31
C SER A 111 -14.84 0.76 -15.27
N LEU A 112 -13.59 0.74 -15.76
CA LEU A 112 -13.11 -0.33 -16.62
C LEU A 112 -13.17 -1.69 -15.92
N ALA A 113 -12.92 -1.75 -14.61
CA ALA A 113 -12.98 -3.00 -13.84
C ALA A 113 -14.40 -3.60 -13.78
N ARG A 114 -15.42 -2.76 -13.89
CA ARG A 114 -16.83 -3.21 -13.94
C ARG A 114 -17.28 -3.58 -15.33
N GLN A 115 -16.82 -2.84 -16.35
CA GLN A 115 -17.20 -3.08 -17.74
C GLN A 115 -16.48 -4.29 -18.34
N ASN A 116 -15.21 -4.48 -17.98
CA ASN A 116 -14.35 -5.53 -18.50
C ASN A 116 -13.50 -6.14 -17.36
N PRO A 117 -14.10 -6.96 -16.48
CA PRO A 117 -13.36 -7.53 -15.36
C PRO A 117 -12.24 -8.47 -15.86
N PRO A 118 -11.01 -8.36 -15.32
CA PRO A 118 -9.91 -9.20 -15.78
C PRO A 118 -10.13 -10.66 -15.35
N LEU A 119 -9.70 -11.59 -16.20
CA LEU A 119 -9.63 -13.00 -15.83
C LEU A 119 -8.47 -13.22 -14.88
N LEU A 120 -8.71 -13.99 -13.82
CA LEU A 120 -7.63 -14.36 -12.90
C LEU A 120 -6.60 -15.26 -13.61
N PRO A 121 -5.30 -15.04 -13.37
CA PRO A 121 -4.28 -15.90 -13.90
C PRO A 121 -4.38 -17.33 -13.33
N PRO A 122 -3.95 -18.35 -14.08
CA PRO A 122 -3.95 -19.72 -13.59
C PRO A 122 -3.03 -19.90 -12.37
N PRO A 123 -3.30 -20.88 -11.50
CA PRO A 123 -2.41 -21.23 -10.41
C PRO A 123 -1.02 -21.66 -10.89
N SER A 124 0.00 -21.41 -10.07
CA SER A 124 1.40 -21.60 -10.44
C SER A 124 1.85 -23.07 -10.59
N LEU A 125 1.00 -24.06 -10.33
CA LEU A 125 1.26 -25.47 -10.62
C LEU A 125 1.43 -25.74 -12.14
N HIS A 126 0.97 -24.83 -13.01
CA HIS A 126 0.87 -25.08 -14.46
C HIS A 126 1.51 -24.02 -15.36
N THR A 127 2.27 -23.06 -14.82
CA THR A 127 2.66 -21.87 -15.61
C THR A 127 4.09 -21.43 -15.34
N GLU A 128 4.95 -21.56 -16.35
CA GLU A 128 6.14 -20.74 -16.51
C GLU A 128 5.76 -19.55 -17.40
N LEU A 129 6.08 -18.33 -16.96
CA LEU A 129 5.76 -17.12 -17.70
C LEU A 129 6.85 -16.82 -18.71
N SER A 130 6.48 -16.61 -19.98
CA SER A 130 7.43 -16.16 -21.00
C SER A 130 7.87 -14.72 -20.76
N PHE A 131 9.01 -14.31 -21.32
CA PHE A 131 9.51 -12.93 -21.20
C PHE A 131 8.49 -11.88 -21.70
N ALA A 132 7.81 -12.17 -22.81
CA ALA A 132 6.74 -11.31 -23.35
C ALA A 132 5.55 -11.16 -22.39
N GLN A 133 5.18 -12.24 -21.69
CA GLN A 133 4.14 -12.22 -20.65
C GLN A 133 4.61 -11.48 -19.38
N LEU A 134 5.90 -11.56 -19.06
CA LEU A 134 6.49 -10.83 -17.94
C LEU A 134 6.53 -9.32 -18.18
N LEU A 135 6.76 -8.86 -19.42
CA LEU A 135 6.82 -7.43 -19.76
C LEU A 135 5.52 -6.83 -20.30
N ASN A 136 4.50 -7.67 -20.58
CA ASN A 136 3.28 -7.25 -21.28
C ASN A 136 3.60 -6.46 -22.58
N THR A 137 4.47 -7.02 -23.43
CA THR A 137 4.98 -6.36 -24.66
C THR A 137 3.89 -6.04 -25.69
N SER A 138 2.67 -6.53 -25.49
CA SER A 138 1.51 -6.30 -26.35
C SER A 138 0.89 -4.90 -26.19
N SER A 139 1.25 -4.16 -25.12
CA SER A 139 0.74 -2.81 -24.87
C SER A 139 1.77 -1.75 -25.26
N PRO A 140 1.34 -0.56 -25.73
CA PRO A 140 2.26 0.56 -25.93
C PRO A 140 2.99 0.86 -24.62
N LYS A 141 4.30 1.04 -24.71
CA LYS A 141 5.09 1.47 -23.56
C LYS A 141 4.69 2.90 -23.19
N SER A 142 4.81 3.24 -21.91
CA SER A 142 4.62 4.60 -21.40
C SER A 142 5.39 4.77 -20.10
N PHE A 143 5.67 6.00 -19.70
CA PHE A 143 6.14 6.30 -18.35
C PHE A 143 4.98 6.70 -17.44
N ILE A 144 5.18 6.53 -16.13
CA ILE A 144 4.22 7.01 -15.13
C ILE A 144 4.37 8.53 -15.00
N SER A 145 3.41 9.30 -15.52
CA SER A 145 3.29 10.73 -15.17
C SER A 145 2.68 10.91 -13.78
N THR A 146 1.70 10.06 -13.45
CA THR A 146 0.76 10.26 -12.35
C THR A 146 0.63 8.98 -11.53
N HIS A 147 1.59 8.76 -10.61
CA HIS A 147 1.73 7.49 -9.87
C HIS A 147 0.46 7.13 -9.10
N ARG A 148 -0.21 8.10 -8.46
CA ARG A 148 -1.45 7.79 -7.74
C ARG A 148 -2.56 7.26 -8.65
N ALA A 149 -2.74 7.82 -9.85
CA ALA A 149 -3.79 7.35 -10.75
C ALA A 149 -3.44 5.99 -11.36
N THR A 150 -2.16 5.73 -11.65
CA THR A 150 -1.73 4.40 -12.14
C THR A 150 -1.92 3.31 -11.09
N MET A 151 -2.07 3.67 -9.82
CA MET A 151 -2.37 2.75 -8.71
C MET A 151 -3.86 2.55 -8.45
N ASP A 152 -4.76 3.05 -9.31
CA ASP A 152 -6.21 2.80 -9.24
C ASP A 152 -6.59 1.47 -9.93
N PRO A 153 -6.98 0.42 -9.17
CA PRO A 153 -7.36 -0.88 -9.76
C PRO A 153 -8.66 -0.84 -10.53
N CYS A 154 -9.50 0.18 -10.34
CA CYS A 154 -10.74 0.36 -11.10
C CYS A 154 -10.49 0.78 -12.55
N MET A 155 -9.35 1.44 -12.79
CA MET A 155 -8.92 1.91 -14.11
C MET A 155 -7.79 1.06 -14.70
N HIS A 156 -6.93 0.49 -13.84
CA HIS A 156 -5.74 -0.27 -14.24
C HIS A 156 -5.88 -1.73 -13.82
N LEU A 157 -6.57 -2.51 -14.67
CA LEU A 157 -6.93 -3.91 -14.39
C LEU A 157 -5.74 -4.84 -14.14
N VAL A 158 -4.58 -4.49 -14.70
CA VAL A 158 -3.33 -5.22 -14.49
C VAL A 158 -3.00 -5.35 -13.00
N LEU A 159 -3.36 -4.35 -12.17
CA LEU A 159 -3.13 -4.39 -10.73
C LEU A 159 -3.84 -5.58 -10.09
N LEU A 160 -5.10 -5.85 -10.46
CA LEU A 160 -5.91 -6.93 -9.89
C LEU A 160 -5.32 -8.32 -10.16
N VAL A 161 -4.49 -8.46 -11.20
CA VAL A 161 -3.92 -9.74 -11.63
C VAL A 161 -2.39 -9.84 -11.49
N THR A 162 -1.73 -8.79 -10.98
CA THR A 162 -0.26 -8.78 -10.79
C THR A 162 0.21 -8.22 -9.46
N HIS A 163 -0.64 -7.52 -8.71
CA HIS A 163 -0.29 -7.00 -7.39
C HIS A 163 -0.57 -8.04 -6.31
N GLY A 164 0.37 -8.23 -5.37
CA GLY A 164 0.32 -9.28 -4.34
C GLY A 164 -0.93 -9.18 -3.46
N GLN A 165 -1.31 -7.95 -3.07
CA GLN A 165 -2.54 -7.69 -2.30
C GLN A 165 -3.82 -8.24 -2.95
N PHE A 166 -3.96 -8.09 -4.27
CA PHE A 166 -5.18 -8.49 -4.96
C PHE A 166 -5.16 -9.99 -5.26
N LEU A 167 -3.99 -10.49 -5.72
CA LEU A 167 -3.78 -11.92 -6.00
C LEU A 167 -3.89 -12.82 -4.76
N SER A 168 -3.57 -12.32 -3.56
CA SER A 168 -3.71 -13.12 -2.33
C SER A 168 -5.15 -13.55 -2.06
N HIS A 169 -6.13 -12.77 -2.52
CA HIS A 169 -7.55 -13.00 -2.30
C HIS A 169 -8.32 -13.39 -3.57
N ASP A 170 -7.63 -13.81 -4.64
CA ASP A 170 -8.25 -14.20 -5.91
C ASP A 170 -9.18 -13.10 -6.44
N LYS A 171 -10.51 -13.33 -6.48
CA LYS A 171 -11.49 -12.33 -6.93
C LYS A 171 -11.66 -11.16 -5.94
N GLY A 172 -11.24 -11.35 -4.70
CA GLY A 172 -11.39 -10.43 -3.57
C GLY A 172 -12.45 -10.88 -2.56
N PRO A 173 -12.43 -10.32 -1.34
CA PRO A 173 -13.37 -10.64 -0.28
C PRO A 173 -14.74 -9.97 -0.50
N TYR A 174 -15.69 -10.28 0.39
CA TYR A 174 -16.92 -9.51 0.49
C TYR A 174 -16.61 -8.10 1.02
N PRO A 175 -17.07 -7.05 0.34
CA PRO A 175 -16.93 -5.69 0.87
C PRO A 175 -17.75 -5.51 2.15
N HIS A 176 -17.24 -4.70 3.08
CA HIS A 176 -17.97 -4.32 4.29
C HIS A 176 -19.21 -3.50 3.93
N SER A 177 -20.31 -3.80 4.62
CA SER A 177 -21.61 -3.12 4.47
C SER A 177 -21.68 -1.78 5.19
N SER A 178 -20.66 -1.42 5.98
CA SER A 178 -20.56 -0.15 6.68
C SER A 178 -19.10 0.28 6.80
N LEU A 179 -18.85 1.57 7.06
CA LEU A 179 -17.50 2.09 7.29
C LEU A 179 -17.28 2.24 8.78
N MET A 180 -16.22 1.61 9.26
CA MET A 180 -15.68 1.83 10.60
C MET A 180 -14.29 2.46 10.47
N PRO A 181 -13.95 3.46 11.29
CA PRO A 181 -12.59 3.94 11.37
C PRO A 181 -11.71 2.81 11.92
N GLN A 182 -10.91 2.21 11.05
CA GLN A 182 -9.95 1.17 11.41
C GLN A 182 -8.56 1.60 10.98
N PHE A 183 -7.60 1.46 11.89
CA PHE A 183 -6.21 1.75 11.68
C PHE A 183 -5.53 0.50 11.12
N SER A 184 -4.94 0.63 9.93
CA SER A 184 -4.21 -0.44 9.25
C SER A 184 -2.90 0.11 8.71
N LEU A 185 -1.85 -0.72 8.70
CA LEU A 185 -0.49 -0.28 8.35
C LEU A 185 -0.37 0.22 6.91
N CYS A 186 -1.19 -0.31 6.00
CA CYS A 186 -1.24 0.15 4.62
C CYS A 186 -2.66 0.17 4.07
N LYS A 187 -2.84 0.79 2.89
CA LYS A 187 -4.09 0.78 2.13
C LYS A 187 -3.89 0.93 0.65
N THR A 188 -4.86 0.44 -0.12
CA THR A 188 -5.00 0.74 -1.55
C THR A 188 -6.11 1.77 -1.77
N LEU A 189 -6.32 2.19 -3.02
CA LEU A 189 -7.43 3.09 -3.37
C LEU A 189 -8.82 2.45 -3.21
N LEU A 190 -8.91 1.12 -3.07
CA LEU A 190 -10.17 0.41 -2.82
C LEU A 190 -10.56 0.32 -1.34
N HIS A 191 -9.62 0.61 -0.44
CA HIS A 191 -9.84 0.43 1.00
C HIS A 191 -9.95 1.77 1.73
N HIS A 192 -10.72 1.78 2.81
CA HIS A 192 -11.03 2.97 3.60
C HIS A 192 -10.36 2.99 4.97
N ASP A 193 -9.33 2.17 5.16
CA ASP A 193 -8.52 2.19 6.37
C ASP A 193 -7.89 3.58 6.58
N VAL A 194 -7.75 3.93 7.86
CA VAL A 194 -6.93 5.05 8.32
C VAL A 194 -5.51 4.53 8.45
N ARG A 195 -4.55 5.23 7.84
CA ARG A 195 -3.15 4.84 7.95
C ARG A 195 -2.48 5.67 9.04
N PRO A 196 -2.11 5.08 10.18
CA PRO A 196 -1.20 5.72 11.11
C PRO A 196 0.22 5.80 10.51
N PRO A 197 1.10 6.64 11.07
CA PRO A 197 2.53 6.48 10.84
C PRO A 197 2.96 5.14 11.45
N VAL A 198 3.88 4.45 10.78
CA VAL A 198 4.34 3.12 11.20
C VAL A 198 5.83 3.24 11.51
N PRO A 199 6.24 3.28 12.80
CA PRO A 199 7.64 3.40 13.19
C PRO A 199 8.42 2.07 13.05
N TYR A 200 7.78 1.02 12.54
CA TYR A 200 8.41 -0.28 12.30
C TYR A 200 9.62 -0.13 11.36
N GLY A 201 10.80 -0.50 11.84
CA GLY A 201 12.05 -0.40 11.10
C GLY A 201 12.55 1.03 10.90
N TRP A 202 11.94 2.02 11.55
CA TRP A 202 12.44 3.38 11.58
C TRP A 202 13.66 3.46 12.52
N VAL A 203 14.69 4.18 12.10
CA VAL A 203 15.92 4.36 12.87
C VAL A 203 16.09 5.86 13.10
N SER A 204 16.14 6.29 14.37
CA SER A 204 16.30 7.70 14.77
C SER A 204 17.66 8.27 14.46
N ASP A 205 18.67 7.40 14.40
CA ASP A 205 20.03 7.82 14.53
C ASP A 205 20.58 8.18 13.16
N LEU A 206 20.60 9.48 12.86
CA LEU A 206 21.33 10.07 11.73
C LEU A 206 22.76 9.52 11.64
N ASP A 207 23.37 9.18 12.78
CA ASP A 207 24.69 8.58 12.88
C ASP A 207 24.76 7.15 12.30
N SER A 208 23.69 6.36 12.45
CA SER A 208 23.62 5.00 11.91
C SER A 208 23.53 5.01 10.39
N GLU A 209 22.78 5.94 9.81
CA GLU A 209 22.74 6.17 8.36
C GLU A 209 24.06 6.73 7.85
N ALA A 210 24.60 7.78 8.49
CA ALA A 210 25.83 8.44 8.06
C ALA A 210 27.06 7.52 8.12
N LYS A 211 27.09 6.56 9.04
CA LYS A 211 28.22 5.63 9.22
C LYS A 211 28.48 4.74 8.00
N TRP A 212 27.43 4.36 7.26
CA TRP A 212 27.53 3.44 6.12
C TRP A 212 27.12 4.08 4.79
N ASP A 213 26.80 5.37 4.81
CA ASP A 213 26.41 6.12 3.63
C ASP A 213 27.63 6.42 2.75
N LEU A 214 27.68 5.74 1.61
CA LEU A 214 28.71 5.95 0.61
C LEU A 214 28.38 7.20 -0.23
N PRO A 215 29.33 8.14 -0.40
CA PRO A 215 29.21 9.23 -1.37
C PRO A 215 28.83 8.72 -2.77
N TRP A 216 28.09 9.53 -3.53
CA TRP A 216 27.56 9.14 -4.83
C TRP A 216 28.67 8.67 -5.79
N GLU A 217 29.80 9.36 -5.79
CA GLU A 217 30.96 9.08 -6.65
C GLU A 217 31.60 7.72 -6.36
N LYS A 218 31.32 7.13 -5.19
CA LYS A 218 31.80 5.78 -4.82
C LYS A 218 30.82 4.67 -5.20
N LYS A 219 29.61 5.00 -5.66
CA LYS A 219 28.59 4.03 -6.11
C LYS A 219 28.84 3.63 -7.56
N VAL A 220 29.93 2.90 -7.79
CA VAL A 220 30.41 2.54 -9.15
C VAL A 220 29.69 1.34 -9.79
N ASP A 221 28.88 0.60 -9.03
CA ASP A 221 28.12 -0.54 -9.56
C ASP A 221 26.82 -0.04 -10.20
N GLU A 222 26.77 -0.04 -11.53
CA GLU A 222 25.60 0.39 -12.32
C GLU A 222 24.44 -0.64 -12.30
N ARG A 223 24.60 -1.77 -11.61
CA ARG A 223 23.55 -2.80 -11.57
C ARG A 223 22.45 -2.45 -10.59
N LEU A 224 21.21 -2.70 -11.00
CA LEU A 224 20.07 -2.72 -10.08
C LEU A 224 20.23 -3.87 -9.07
N ASN A 225 20.12 -3.57 -7.78
CA ASN A 225 20.18 -4.57 -6.71
C ASN A 225 18.84 -4.67 -5.96
N CYS A 226 18.31 -5.89 -5.84
CA CYS A 226 17.12 -6.20 -5.05
C CYS A 226 17.34 -7.51 -4.29
N ARG A 227 17.19 -7.48 -2.97
CA ARG A 227 17.21 -8.67 -2.11
C ARG A 227 16.14 -8.55 -1.04
N GLY A 228 15.44 -9.64 -0.78
CA GLY A 228 14.42 -9.71 0.25
C GLY A 228 13.80 -11.10 0.30
N SER A 229 13.06 -11.38 1.37
CA SER A 229 12.25 -12.58 1.48
C SER A 229 11.04 -12.51 0.53
N THR A 230 10.42 -13.64 0.24
CA THR A 230 9.24 -13.75 -0.64
C THR A 230 7.95 -13.29 0.06
N THR A 231 7.98 -12.13 0.73
CA THR A 231 6.80 -11.53 1.36
C THR A 231 5.91 -10.84 0.32
N GLY A 232 4.61 -10.73 0.62
CA GLY A 232 3.60 -10.07 -0.22
C GLY A 232 2.54 -11.01 -0.82
N LEU A 233 2.83 -12.31 -0.91
CA LEU A 233 1.86 -13.37 -1.24
C LEU A 233 2.42 -14.72 -0.80
N PHE A 234 1.58 -15.55 -0.17
CA PHE A 234 1.97 -16.92 0.17
C PHE A 234 2.15 -17.77 -1.09
N ALA A 235 3.37 -18.25 -1.32
CA ALA A 235 3.70 -19.08 -2.46
C ALA A 235 3.24 -20.53 -2.23
N SER A 236 2.14 -20.92 -2.86
CA SER A 236 1.63 -22.29 -2.85
C SER A 236 1.18 -22.73 -4.24
N PRO A 237 1.12 -24.03 -4.51
CA PRO A 237 0.66 -24.54 -5.81
C PRO A 237 -0.72 -24.03 -6.26
N GLY A 238 -1.62 -23.78 -5.31
CA GLY A 238 -2.97 -23.30 -5.56
C GLY A 238 -3.09 -21.79 -5.74
N LYS A 239 -2.00 -21.03 -5.59
CA LYS A 239 -1.98 -19.57 -5.75
C LYS A 239 -1.19 -19.16 -6.99
N ALA A 240 -1.62 -18.09 -7.64
CA ALA A 240 -0.96 -17.52 -8.82
C ALA A 240 0.26 -16.67 -8.46
N TRP A 241 1.12 -17.15 -7.55
CA TRP A 241 2.19 -16.35 -6.96
C TRP A 241 3.26 -15.91 -7.95
N ARG A 242 3.47 -16.68 -9.02
CA ARG A 242 4.36 -16.32 -10.13
C ARG A 242 3.94 -15.03 -10.85
N HIS A 243 2.66 -14.65 -10.76
CA HIS A 243 2.15 -13.41 -11.33
C HIS A 243 2.31 -12.19 -10.40
N ALA A 244 2.70 -12.40 -9.14
CA ALA A 244 2.93 -11.30 -8.23
C ALA A 244 4.17 -10.49 -8.65
N HIS A 245 4.05 -9.16 -8.55
CA HIS A 245 5.09 -8.19 -8.92
C HIS A 245 6.51 -8.54 -8.42
N ARG A 246 6.71 -9.05 -7.19
CA ARG A 246 8.06 -9.43 -6.74
C ARG A 246 8.61 -10.67 -7.45
N SER A 247 7.80 -11.71 -7.60
CA SER A 247 8.18 -12.93 -8.31
C SER A 247 8.43 -12.63 -9.79
N ARG A 248 7.57 -11.81 -10.41
CA ARG A 248 7.77 -11.33 -11.80
C ARG A 248 9.06 -10.55 -11.95
N LEU A 249 9.40 -9.66 -11.01
CA LEU A 249 10.65 -8.91 -11.05
C LEU A 249 11.85 -9.85 -11.04
N VAL A 250 11.90 -10.80 -10.10
CA VAL A 250 12.99 -11.78 -10.00
C VAL A 250 13.08 -12.64 -11.27
N SER A 251 11.95 -13.12 -11.81
CA SER A 251 11.94 -13.86 -13.07
C SER A 251 12.43 -13.00 -14.23
N LEU A 252 11.98 -11.75 -14.31
CA LEU A 252 12.33 -10.81 -15.37
C LEU A 252 13.84 -10.50 -15.38
N THR A 253 14.41 -10.19 -14.21
CA THR A 253 15.84 -9.84 -14.10
C THR A 253 16.77 -11.04 -14.30
N ASN A 254 16.26 -12.27 -14.18
CA ASN A 254 17.02 -13.49 -14.45
C ASN A 254 16.81 -14.03 -15.87
N ALA A 255 15.86 -13.49 -16.65
CA ALA A 255 15.65 -13.86 -18.04
C ALA A 255 16.69 -13.16 -18.92
N ILE A 256 17.51 -13.94 -19.63
CA ILE A 256 18.64 -13.45 -20.45
C ILE A 256 18.20 -13.14 -21.91
N GLU A 257 16.95 -13.45 -22.28
CA GLU A 257 16.47 -13.41 -23.66
C GLU A 257 15.42 -12.32 -23.90
N GLY A 258 15.60 -11.49 -24.95
CA GLY A 258 14.56 -10.60 -25.47
C GLY A 258 15.10 -9.35 -26.19
N ASN A 259 14.44 -8.94 -27.28
CA ASN A 259 14.65 -7.63 -27.89
C ASN A 259 13.67 -6.62 -27.26
N LEU A 260 14.17 -5.48 -26.79
CA LEU A 260 13.35 -4.45 -26.15
C LEU A 260 13.51 -3.09 -26.83
N THR A 261 12.40 -2.48 -27.23
CA THR A 261 12.38 -1.11 -27.74
C THR A 261 12.33 -0.13 -26.58
N ILE A 262 13.25 0.83 -26.53
CA ILE A 262 13.39 1.76 -25.39
C ILE A 262 12.60 3.05 -25.63
N LEU A 263 11.83 3.49 -24.63
CA LEU A 263 11.22 4.82 -24.62
C LEU A 263 12.19 5.88 -24.09
N SER A 264 12.01 7.11 -24.57
CA SER A 264 12.69 8.28 -24.02
C SER A 264 11.68 9.38 -23.67
N ASP A 265 11.99 10.05 -22.56
CA ASP A 265 11.44 11.28 -21.99
C ASP A 265 9.97 11.29 -21.51
N CYS A 266 9.73 11.88 -20.33
CA CYS A 266 8.40 12.15 -19.77
C CYS A 266 8.40 13.32 -18.79
N GLY A 267 7.38 14.19 -18.90
CA GLY A 267 7.18 15.35 -18.02
C GLY A 267 6.51 15.03 -16.67
N PHE A 268 6.60 16.00 -15.75
CA PHE A 268 6.26 15.87 -14.32
C PHE A 268 4.99 16.62 -13.89
N GLU A 269 4.24 16.05 -12.94
CA GLU A 269 3.23 16.74 -12.14
C GLU A 269 3.27 16.31 -10.65
N ASN A 270 2.84 17.21 -9.76
CA ASN A 270 3.07 17.18 -8.30
C ASN A 270 2.18 16.18 -7.51
N TYR A 271 2.78 15.52 -6.50
CA TYR A 271 2.09 14.64 -5.52
C TYR A 271 2.45 14.97 -4.06
N SER A 272 1.60 14.45 -3.16
CA SER A 272 1.75 14.50 -1.70
C SER A 272 3.15 14.16 -1.21
N ARG A 273 3.61 14.84 -0.15
CA ARG A 273 4.79 14.53 0.69
C ARG A 273 5.99 13.95 -0.08
N ILE A 274 6.01 12.67 -0.43
CA ILE A 274 6.94 12.07 -1.40
C ILE A 274 6.43 12.15 -2.86
N ALA A 275 7.01 13.04 -3.65
CA ALA A 275 6.69 13.18 -5.08
C ALA A 275 7.50 12.22 -5.98
N PRO A 276 6.85 11.50 -6.93
CA PRO A 276 7.54 10.73 -7.96
C PRO A 276 8.38 11.67 -8.82
N TRP A 277 9.50 11.14 -9.32
CA TRP A 277 10.53 11.83 -10.10
C TRP A 277 11.26 12.99 -9.43
N VAL A 278 10.83 13.40 -8.23
CA VAL A 278 11.56 14.32 -7.36
C VAL A 278 12.33 13.53 -6.31
N HIS A 279 11.66 12.57 -5.65
CA HIS A 279 12.23 11.83 -4.52
C HIS A 279 12.51 10.35 -4.85
N TYR A 280 11.93 9.82 -5.93
CA TYR A 280 12.13 8.43 -6.39
C TYR A 280 11.67 8.26 -7.84
N VAL A 281 12.15 7.22 -8.53
CA VAL A 281 11.73 6.85 -9.89
C VAL A 281 10.54 5.89 -9.81
N PRO A 282 9.32 6.27 -10.26
CA PRO A 282 8.19 5.35 -10.30
C PRO A 282 8.36 4.37 -11.46
N ILE A 283 8.11 3.08 -11.20
CA ILE A 283 8.12 2.01 -12.22
C ILE A 283 6.73 1.39 -12.28
N GLN A 284 6.25 1.08 -13.47
CA GLN A 284 4.97 0.37 -13.63
C GLN A 284 4.99 -1.00 -12.94
N ILE A 285 3.86 -1.39 -12.36
CA ILE A 285 3.67 -2.75 -11.80
C ILE A 285 3.78 -3.84 -12.89
N SER A 286 3.59 -3.47 -14.16
CA SER A 286 3.85 -4.33 -15.32
C SER A 286 5.35 -4.53 -15.57
N TYR A 287 6.22 -3.63 -15.09
CA TYR A 287 7.64 -3.48 -15.42
C TYR A 287 7.94 -3.18 -16.89
N ALA A 288 6.94 -2.75 -17.67
CA ALA A 288 7.11 -2.43 -19.08
C ALA A 288 8.13 -1.29 -19.33
N ASP A 289 8.28 -0.40 -18.35
CA ASP A 289 9.16 0.78 -18.34
C ASP A 289 10.45 0.59 -17.53
N LEU A 290 10.66 -0.56 -16.90
CA LEU A 290 11.80 -0.79 -16.00
C LEU A 290 13.15 -0.62 -16.72
N TYR A 291 13.32 -1.33 -17.84
CA TYR A 291 14.56 -1.25 -18.62
C TYR A 291 14.72 0.11 -19.31
N ASP A 292 13.62 0.79 -19.61
CA ASP A 292 13.64 2.13 -20.21
C ASP A 292 14.20 3.14 -19.21
N ALA A 293 13.71 3.09 -17.96
CA ALA A 293 14.23 3.90 -16.87
C ALA A 293 15.71 3.58 -16.57
N LEU A 294 16.08 2.29 -16.56
CA LEU A 294 17.48 1.89 -16.35
C LEU A 294 18.38 2.43 -17.46
N ALA A 295 17.99 2.27 -18.73
CA ALA A 295 18.76 2.77 -19.86
C ALA A 295 18.89 4.31 -19.83
N PHE A 296 17.82 5.02 -19.45
CA PHE A 296 17.83 6.47 -19.30
C PHE A 296 18.82 6.94 -18.24
N PHE A 297 18.76 6.38 -17.03
CA PHE A 297 19.63 6.83 -15.92
C PHE A 297 21.09 6.39 -16.05
N ARG A 298 21.40 5.39 -16.90
CA ARG A 298 22.79 5.08 -17.24
C ARG A 298 23.51 6.21 -17.98
N THR A 299 22.78 7.05 -18.71
CA THR A 299 23.34 8.20 -19.42
C THR A 299 23.06 9.55 -18.72
N HIS A 300 22.21 9.56 -17.69
CA HIS A 300 21.82 10.75 -16.92
C HIS A 300 22.08 10.55 -15.42
N GLY A 301 23.34 10.25 -15.07
CA GLY A 301 23.74 9.96 -13.69
C GLY A 301 23.57 11.16 -12.74
N ASP A 302 23.70 12.38 -13.26
CA ASP A 302 23.45 13.63 -12.55
C ASP A 302 21.97 13.80 -12.14
N LEU A 303 21.03 13.43 -13.03
CA LEU A 303 19.61 13.41 -12.69
C LEU A 303 19.30 12.32 -11.66
N ALA A 304 19.91 11.14 -11.77
CA ALA A 304 19.76 10.07 -10.78
C ALA A 304 20.26 10.51 -9.39
N GLU A 305 21.42 11.17 -9.33
CA GLU A 305 21.99 11.72 -8.11
C GLU A 305 21.08 12.77 -7.47
N SER A 306 20.56 13.68 -8.29
CA SER A 306 19.64 14.73 -7.85
C SER A 306 18.38 14.15 -7.20
N ILE A 307 17.74 13.15 -7.84
CA ILE A 307 16.55 12.49 -7.29
C ILE A 307 16.87 11.77 -5.98
N ALA A 308 17.99 11.03 -5.93
CA ALA A 308 18.41 10.30 -4.75
C ALA A 308 18.69 11.25 -3.56
N THR A 309 19.35 12.37 -3.84
CA THR A 309 19.67 13.39 -2.84
C THR A 309 18.41 14.05 -2.30
N GLN A 310 17.49 14.46 -3.18
CA GLN A 310 16.21 15.05 -2.77
C GLN A 310 15.37 14.07 -1.93
N GLY A 311 15.28 12.80 -2.30
CA GLY A 311 14.58 11.77 -1.52
C GLY A 311 15.15 11.61 -0.12
N LYS A 312 16.48 11.58 -0.01
CA LYS A 312 17.20 11.50 1.27
C LYS A 312 16.99 12.73 2.15
N GLU A 313 17.13 13.92 1.57
CA GLU A 313 16.90 15.19 2.29
C GLU A 313 15.46 15.31 2.77
N TRP A 314 14.50 14.89 1.95
CA TRP A 314 13.09 14.88 2.34
C TRP A 314 12.84 13.98 3.55
N SER A 315 13.35 12.74 3.53
CA SER A 315 13.20 11.79 4.64
C SER A 315 13.79 12.36 5.94
N ARG A 316 15.00 12.92 5.87
CA ARG A 316 15.68 13.52 7.02
C ARG A 316 14.94 14.70 7.62
N ASN A 317 14.24 15.47 6.80
CA ASN A 317 13.62 16.73 7.23
C ASN A 317 12.14 16.59 7.58
N PHE A 318 11.42 15.60 7.01
CA PHE A 318 9.96 15.49 7.09
C PHE A 318 9.44 14.10 7.51
N TRP A 319 10.31 13.20 7.93
CA TRP A 319 9.98 11.86 8.44
C TRP A 319 10.64 11.55 9.80
N LYS A 320 10.78 12.57 10.65
CA LYS A 320 11.29 12.43 12.02
C LYS A 320 10.24 11.85 12.96
N LYS A 321 10.63 11.47 14.18
CA LYS A 321 9.68 10.99 15.21
C LYS A 321 8.61 12.05 15.49
N GLU A 322 9.00 13.32 15.52
CA GLU A 322 8.11 14.46 15.75
C GLU A 322 7.13 14.66 14.59
N ASP A 323 7.55 14.43 13.35
CA ASP A 323 6.68 14.51 12.17
C ASP A 323 5.62 13.39 12.18
N MET A 324 6.03 12.19 12.61
CA MET A 324 5.12 11.05 12.80
C MET A 324 4.14 11.33 13.93
N ALA A 325 4.60 11.81 15.08
CA ALA A 325 3.76 12.22 16.21
C ALA A 325 2.73 13.27 15.79
N ALA A 326 3.17 14.33 15.11
CA ALA A 326 2.30 15.41 14.63
C ALA A 326 1.29 14.94 13.57
N TYR A 327 1.65 13.95 12.74
CA TYR A 327 0.72 13.35 11.79
C TYR A 327 -0.32 12.46 12.48
N LEU A 328 0.08 11.69 13.50
CA LEU A 328 -0.86 10.85 14.26
C LEU A 328 -1.83 11.66 15.12
N TYR A 329 -1.36 12.80 15.66
CA TYR A 329 -2.18 13.72 16.45
C TYR A 329 -3.30 14.40 15.64
N ARG A 330 -3.04 14.66 14.35
CA ARG A 330 -3.93 15.41 13.46
C ARG A 330 -5.11 14.59 12.92
#